data_AF-A0A6N2T4W1-F1
#
_entry.id   AF-A0A6N2T4W1-F1
#
_cell.length_a   1.000
_cell.length_b   1.000
_cell.length_c   1.000
_cell.angle_alpha   90.00
_cell.angle_beta   90.00
_cell.angle_gamma   90.00
#
_symmetry.space_group_name_H-M   'P 1'
#
loop_
_entity.id
_entity.type
_entity.pdbx_description
1 polymer ?
#
loop_
_entity_poly.entity_id
_entity_poly.type
_entity_poly.pdbx_seq_one_letter_code
_entity_poly.pdbx_strand_id
1 'polypeptide(L)' 'MKKILEDMIIKWHQCGYSVEEIHQGMPQVTIDQIRATIIHRHEA' A
#
# COMPACT_ATOMS: atom_id res chain seq x y z
N MET A 1 -5.85 -8.21 11.14
CA MET A 1 -6.37 -7.12 10.28
C MET A 1 -5.28 -6.34 9.57
N LYS A 2 -4.25 -5.81 10.25
CA LYS A 2 -3.17 -5.01 9.62
C LYS A 2 -2.48 -5.69 8.41
N LYS A 3 -2.09 -6.97 8.54
CA LYS A 3 -1.46 -7.74 7.46
C LYS A 3 -2.28 -7.80 6.16
N ILE A 4 -3.61 -7.89 6.24
CA ILE A 4 -4.46 -7.96 5.05
C ILE A 4 -4.40 -6.64 4.28
N LEU A 5 -4.39 -5.51 5.00
CA LEU A 5 -4.28 -4.18 4.41
C LEU A 5 -2.92 -3.99 3.73
N GLU A 6 -1.84 -4.40 4.42
CA GLU A 6 -0.48 -4.33 3.89
C GLU A 6 -0.33 -5.19 2.62
N ASP A 7 -0.82 -6.43 2.63
CA ASP A 7 -0.82 -7.29 1.43
C ASP A 7 -1.66 -6.72 0.28
N MET A 8 -2.76 -6.02 0.59
CA MET A 8 -3.61 -5.40 -0.41
C MET A 8 -2.94 -4.19 -1.06
N ILE A 9 -2.28 -3.34 -0.27
CA ILE A 9 -1.46 -2.23 -0.75
C ILE A 9 -0.35 -2.73 -1.67
N ILE A 10 0.35 -3.80 -1.27
CA ILE A 10 1.41 -4.41 -2.07
C ILE A 10 0.87 -4.95 -3.39
N LYS A 11 -0.25 -5.69 -3.36
CA LYS A 11 -0.87 -6.21 -4.59
C LYS A 11 -1.25 -5.10 -5.56
N TRP A 12 -1.83 -4.01 -5.07
CA TRP A 12 -2.22 -2.89 -5.93
C TRP A 12 -0.97 -2.22 -6.53
N HIS A 13 0.05 -1.97 -5.71
CA HIS A 13 1.31 -1.44 -6.23
C HIS A 13 1.96 -2.37 -7.28
N GLN A 14 1.93 -3.69 -7.07
CA GLN A 14 2.41 -4.69 -8.04
C GLN A 14 1.59 -4.73 -9.32
N CYS A 15 0.29 -4.41 -9.26
CA CYS A 15 -0.56 -4.24 -10.43
C CYS A 15 -0.30 -2.92 -11.19
N GLY A 16 0.58 -2.04 -10.68
CA GLY A 16 0.93 -0.77 -11.30
C GLY A 16 0.09 0.42 -10.84
N TYR A 17 -0.73 0.27 -9.79
CA TYR A 17 -1.46 1.39 -9.21
C TYR A 17 -0.52 2.36 -8.48
N SER A 18 -0.78 3.64 -8.68
CA SER A 18 -0.08 4.73 -8.00
C SER A 18 -0.49 4.80 -6.52
N VAL A 19 0.38 5.36 -5.68
CA VAL A 19 0.09 5.55 -4.24
C VAL A 19 -1.20 6.34 -4.02
N GLU A 20 -1.46 7.34 -4.85
CA GLU A 20 -2.70 8.14 -4.79
C GLU A 20 -3.94 7.32 -5.13
N GLU A 21 -3.86 6.44 -6.14
CA GLU A 21 -4.98 5.56 -6.52
C GLU A 21 -5.29 4.53 -5.43
N ILE A 22 -4.25 3.99 -4.79
CA ILE A 22 -4.39 3.10 -3.64
C ILE A 22 -5.06 3.85 -2.47
N HIS A 23 -4.65 5.09 -2.21
CA HIS A 23 -5.24 5.92 -1.16
C HIS A 23 -6.71 6.25 -1.44
N GLN A 24 -7.09 6.49 -2.70
CA GLN A 24 -8.50 6.69 -3.09
C GLN A 24 -9.35 5.44 -2.82
N GLY A 25 -8.80 4.23 -3.05
CA GLY A 25 -9.47 2.96 -2.73
C GLY A 25 -9.48 2.61 -1.24
N MET A 26 -8.53 3.17 -0.49
CA MET A 26 -8.35 2.92 0.95
C MET A 26 -8.11 4.23 1.71
N PRO A 27 -9.14 5.09 1.86
CA PRO A 27 -9.01 6.39 2.52
C PRO A 27 -8.62 6.28 4.01
N GLN A 28 -8.78 5.10 4.62
CA GLN A 28 -8.35 4.81 5.99
C GLN A 28 -6.83 4.64 6.15
N VAL A 29 -6.08 4.50 5.04
CA VAL A 29 -4.63 4.36 5.05
C VAL A 29 -4.02 5.62 4.49
N THR A 30 -3.08 6.23 5.22
CA THR A 30 -2.42 7.44 4.72
C THR A 30 -1.43 7.11 3.60
N ILE A 31 -1.14 8.10 2.76
CA ILE A 31 -0.10 8.00 1.71
C ILE A 31 1.25 7.57 2.30
N ASP A 32 1.62 8.11 3.47
CA ASP A 32 2.85 7.72 4.18
C ASP A 32 2.85 6.24 4.60
N GLN A 33 1.73 5.71 5.09
CA GLN A 33 1.62 4.30 5.43
C GLN A 33 1.73 3.40 4.19
N ILE A 34 1.13 3.81 3.07
CA ILE A 34 1.24 3.08 1.80
C ILE A 34 2.71 3.04 1.35
N ARG A 35 3.38 4.19 1.34
CA ARG A 35 4.81 4.30 1.01
C ARG A 35 5.68 3.45 1.93
N ALA A 36 5.48 3.56 3.24
CA ALA A 36 6.22 2.77 4.23
C ALA A 36 6.02 1.26 4.00
N THR A 37 4.80 0.83 3.68
CA THR A 37 4.49 -0.58 3.38
C THR A 37 5.23 -1.07 2.14
N ILE A 38 5.24 -0.27 1.07
CA ILE A 38 5.92 -0.62 -0.18
C ILE A 38 7.44 -0.70 0.03
N ILE A 39 8.02 0.28 0.74
CA ILE A 39 9.46 0.33 1.05
C ILE A 39 9.88 -0.87 1.91
N HIS A 40 9.18 -1.12 3.01
CA HIS A 40 9.48 -2.24 3.92
C HIS A 40 9.48 -3.61 3.23
N ARG A 41 8.72 -3.78 2.14
CA ARG A 41 8.67 -5.04 1.38
C ARG A 41 9.74 -5.16 0.31
N HIS A 42 10.34 -4.05 -0.13
CA HIS A 42 11.49 -4.08 -1.04
C HIS A 42 12.82 -4.33 -0.30
N GLU A 43 12.87 -4.04 1.00
CA GLU A 43 14.06 -4.23 1.85
C GLU A 43 14.10 -5.58 2.59
N ALA A 44 13.08 -6.43 2.45
CA ALA A 44 12.99 -7.76 3.06
C ALA A 44 13.14 -8.88 2.02
#